data_AF-C7PYQ2-F1
#
_entry.id   AF-C7PYQ2-F1
#
_cell.length_a   1.000
_cell.length_b   1.000
_cell.length_c   1.000
_cell.angle_alpha   90.00
_cell.angle_beta   90.00
_cell.angle_gamma   90.00
#
_symmetry.space_group_name_H-M   'P 1'
#
loop_
_entity.id
_entity.type
_entity.pdbx_description
1 polymer ?
#
loop_
_entity_poly.entity_id
_entity_poly.type
_entity_poly.pdbx_seq_one_letter_code
_entity_poly.pdbx_strand_id
1 'polypeptide(L)'
;MDDRQRFDLNELIEHLASDDHTDDAPDLSGGQRIEYVVNRIRGALVDCHAVLDPTTTDVNSAASLARLLKIDPESLLGTRYSCQVIQAEHGNFKTDFRLVTSDDSSAG
;
A
#
# COMPACT_ATOMS: atom_id res chain seq x y z
N MET A 1 -19.55 -13.79 0.10
CA MET A 1 -19.75 -12.61 0.97
C MET A 1 -18.50 -12.57 1.81
N ASP A 2 -17.47 -11.89 1.32
CA ASP A 2 -16.18 -11.83 2.00
C ASP A 2 -16.12 -10.52 2.75
N ASP A 3 -16.45 -10.60 4.04
CA ASP A 3 -16.27 -9.54 5.02
C ASP A 3 -14.78 -9.25 5.15
N ARG A 4 -14.28 -8.33 4.30
CA ARG A 4 -12.94 -7.76 4.45
C ARG A 4 -12.96 -6.80 5.63
N GLN A 5 -12.89 -7.37 6.82
CA GLN A 5 -12.80 -6.67 8.08
C GLN A 5 -11.50 -5.84 8.08
N ARG A 6 -11.66 -4.52 7.94
CA ARG A 6 -10.56 -3.56 8.12
C ARG A 6 -10.28 -3.44 9.60
N PHE A 7 -9.17 -3.99 10.05
CA PHE A 7 -8.68 -3.75 11.40
C PHE A 7 -7.85 -2.46 11.46
N ASP A 8 -8.07 -1.68 12.51
CA ASP A 8 -7.23 -0.53 12.86
C ASP A 8 -5.86 -1.03 13.33
N LEU A 9 -4.79 -0.32 12.96
CA LEU A 9 -3.40 -0.75 13.18
C LEU A 9 -3.09 -0.94 14.68
N ASN A 10 -3.78 -0.20 15.55
CA ASN A 10 -3.61 -0.30 17.00
C ASN A 10 -4.35 -1.50 17.61
N GLU A 11 -5.48 -1.93 17.03
CA GLU A 11 -6.24 -3.09 17.52
C GLU A 11 -5.56 -4.41 17.19
N LEU A 12 -4.87 -4.49 16.04
CA LEU A 12 -4.06 -5.65 15.65
C LEU A 12 -2.84 -5.85 16.56
N ILE A 13 -2.24 -4.77 17.07
CA ILE A 13 -1.08 -4.85 17.97
C ILE A 13 -1.50 -5.40 19.35
N GLU A 14 -2.67 -5.02 19.86
CA GLU A 14 -3.19 -5.54 21.14
C GLU A 14 -3.69 -7.00 21.02
N HIS A 15 -4.27 -7.38 19.89
CA HIS A 15 -4.75 -8.76 19.68
C HIS A 15 -3.59 -9.76 19.56
N LEU A 16 -2.48 -9.37 18.93
CA LEU A 16 -1.29 -10.22 18.79
C LEU A 16 -0.47 -10.38 20.07
N ALA A 17 -0.68 -9.53 21.07
CA ALA A 17 0.06 -9.58 22.34
C ALA A 17 -0.55 -10.54 23.38
N SER A 18 -1.68 -11.18 23.07
CA SER A 18 -2.42 -12.04 24.02
C SER A 18 -2.50 -13.52 23.63
N ASP A 19 -1.94 -13.94 22.49
CA ASP A 19 -1.83 -15.36 22.14
C ASP A 19 -0.39 -15.88 22.38
N ASP A 20 -0.28 -16.70 23.42
CA ASP A 20 0.93 -17.28 24.00
C ASP A 20 1.57 -18.39 23.14
N HIS A 21 1.17 -18.64 21.89
CA HIS A 21 1.67 -19.79 21.13
C HIS A 21 2.20 -19.42 19.74
N THR A 22 3.48 -19.75 19.54
CA THR A 22 4.32 -19.75 18.32
C THR A 22 5.10 -18.48 18.00
N ASP A 23 6.41 -18.61 18.20
CA ASP A 23 7.52 -17.68 18.03
C ASP A 23 7.85 -17.44 16.54
N ASP A 24 6.84 -17.18 15.71
CA ASP A 24 7.01 -16.84 14.30
C ASP A 24 6.44 -15.44 14.06
N ALA A 25 7.11 -14.45 14.66
CA ALA A 25 6.89 -13.06 14.27
C ALA A 25 7.15 -12.97 12.76
N PRO A 26 6.21 -12.42 11.94
CA PRO A 26 6.38 -12.39 10.50
C PRO A 26 7.71 -11.72 10.17
N ASP A 27 8.55 -12.35 9.35
CA ASP A 27 9.83 -11.78 8.94
C ASP A 27 9.60 -10.51 8.10
N LEU A 28 9.58 -9.36 8.79
CA LEU A 28 9.39 -8.05 8.18
C LEU A 28 10.64 -7.58 7.41
N SER A 29 11.74 -8.34 7.40
CA SER A 29 13.00 -7.96 6.77
C SER A 29 13.05 -8.22 5.26
N GLY A 30 12.06 -8.92 4.69
CA GLY A 30 12.03 -9.37 3.29
C GLY A 30 11.13 -8.58 2.31
N GLY A 31 10.67 -7.37 2.66
CA GLY A 31 9.77 -6.61 1.80
C GLY A 31 10.36 -6.23 0.44
N GLN A 32 9.62 -6.44 -0.65
CA GLN A 32 10.00 -5.96 -1.99
C GLN A 32 9.43 -4.55 -2.20
N ARG A 33 10.28 -3.61 -2.61
CA ARG A 33 9.79 -2.29 -3.03
C ARG A 33 9.19 -2.39 -4.43
N ILE A 34 7.92 -2.04 -4.54
CA ILE A 34 7.18 -2.01 -5.81
C ILE A 34 6.69 -0.60 -6.08
N GLU A 35 6.82 -0.17 -7.33
CA GLU A 35 6.27 1.09 -7.81
C GLU A 35 4.92 0.86 -8.48
N TYR A 36 3.94 1.68 -8.11
CA TYR A 36 2.59 1.69 -8.62
C TYR A 36 2.25 3.05 -9.23
N VAL A 37 1.28 3.06 -10.14
CA VAL A 37 0.62 4.27 -10.61
C VAL A 37 -0.88 4.15 -10.43
N VAL A 38 -1.51 5.22 -9.96
CA VAL A 38 -2.97 5.33 -9.86
C VAL A 38 -3.52 5.61 -11.26
N ASN A 39 -4.29 4.67 -11.81
CA ASN A 39 -4.82 4.79 -13.18
C ASN A 39 -6.30 5.17 -13.22
N ARG A 40 -7.02 5.00 -12.12
CA ARG A 40 -8.45 5.29 -12.05
C ARG A 40 -8.88 5.60 -10.61
N ILE A 41 -9.83 6.53 -10.49
CA ILE A 41 -10.57 6.81 -9.26
C ILE A 41 -12.04 6.45 -9.49
N ARG A 42 -12.64 5.67 -8.59
CA ARG A 42 -14.04 5.21 -8.61
C ARG A 42 -14.69 5.52 -7.27
N GLY A 43 -15.20 6.74 -7.13
CA GLY A 43 -15.74 7.23 -5.86
C GLY A 43 -14.65 7.23 -4.78
N ALA A 44 -14.83 6.44 -3.72
CA ALA A 44 -13.88 6.35 -2.62
C ALA A 44 -12.69 5.39 -2.86
N LEU A 45 -12.65 4.70 -4.01
CA LEU A 45 -11.61 3.73 -4.33
C LEU A 45 -10.70 4.23 -5.45
N VAL A 46 -9.46 3.76 -5.42
CA VAL A 46 -8.49 3.94 -6.51
C VAL A 46 -7.99 2.60 -6.99
N ASP A 47 -7.94 2.44 -8.30
CA ASP A 47 -7.30 1.32 -8.96
C ASP A 47 -5.85 1.72 -9.28
N CYS A 48 -4.90 0.89 -8.85
CA CYS A 48 -3.48 1.06 -9.08
C CYS A 48 -2.94 -0.15 -9.85
N HIS A 49 -1.88 0.05 -10.64
CA HIS A 49 -1.13 -1.06 -11.24
C HIS A 49 0.36 -0.85 -11.02
N ALA A 50 1.09 -1.95 -10.89
CA ALA A 50 2.54 -1.88 -10.79
C ALA A 50 3.11 -1.40 -12.14
N VAL A 51 4.11 -0.52 -12.08
CA VAL A 51 4.71 0.09 -13.28
C VAL A 51 5.45 -0.95 -14.12
N LEU A 52 6.16 -1.87 -13.46
CA LEU A 52 6.96 -2.90 -14.14
C LEU A 52 6.13 -4.09 -14.62
N ASP A 53 5.01 -4.37 -13.95
CA ASP A 53 4.09 -5.45 -14.31
C ASP A 53 2.62 -4.98 -14.13
N PRO A 54 1.99 -4.48 -15.20
CA PRO A 54 0.62 -3.98 -15.14
C PRO A 54 -0.44 -5.05 -14.80
N THR A 55 -0.09 -6.34 -14.84
CA THR A 55 -0.99 -7.43 -14.40
C THR A 55 -1.10 -7.47 -12.87
N THR A 56 -0.08 -6.98 -12.18
CA THR A 56 -0.11 -6.74 -10.74
C THR A 56 -0.94 -5.49 -10.45
N THR A 57 -2.17 -5.71 -9.99
CA THR A 57 -3.13 -4.64 -9.67
C THR A 57 -3.35 -4.52 -8.18
N ASP A 58 -3.74 -3.34 -7.75
CA ASP A 58 -4.03 -3.04 -6.35
C ASP A 58 -5.19 -2.07 -6.24
N VAL A 59 -6.01 -2.21 -5.18
CA VAL A 59 -7.15 -1.34 -4.94
C VAL A 59 -7.04 -0.75 -3.55
N ASN A 60 -7.01 0.58 -3.47
CA ASN A 60 -6.91 1.31 -2.20
C ASN A 60 -8.10 2.23 -1.99
N SER A 61 -8.31 2.61 -0.73
CA SER A 61 -9.14 3.77 -0.41
C SER A 61 -8.42 5.05 -0.86
N ALA A 62 -9.11 5.91 -1.61
CA ALA A 62 -8.58 7.19 -2.07
C ALA A 62 -8.12 8.04 -0.87
N ALA A 63 -8.97 8.18 0.15
CA ALA A 63 -8.65 8.97 1.34
C ALA A 63 -7.44 8.41 2.10
N SER A 64 -7.33 7.08 2.22
CA SER A 64 -6.22 6.44 2.92
C SER A 64 -4.92 6.59 2.16
N LEU A 65 -4.94 6.38 0.84
CA LEU A 65 -3.75 6.49 0.00
C LEU A 65 -3.24 7.95 -0.05
N ALA A 66 -4.15 8.91 -0.23
CA ALA A 66 -3.82 10.34 -0.18
C ALA A 66 -3.16 10.74 1.14
N ARG A 67 -3.72 10.28 2.27
CA ARG A 67 -3.15 10.52 3.60
C ARG A 67 -1.76 9.89 3.77
N LEU A 68 -1.55 8.66 3.31
CA LEU A 68 -0.26 7.97 3.38
C LEU A 68 0.80 8.67 2.52
N LEU A 69 0.41 9.15 1.34
CA LEU A 69 1.29 9.89 0.42
C LEU A 69 1.42 11.37 0.75
N LYS A 70 0.64 11.88 1.72
CA LYS A 70 0.59 13.29 2.13
C LYS A 70 0.27 14.24 0.98
N ILE A 71 -0.71 13.86 0.15
CA ILE A 71 -1.23 14.67 -0.95
C ILE A 71 -2.74 14.84 -0.84
N ASP A 72 -3.28 15.76 -1.63
CA ASP A 72 -4.73 15.89 -1.78
C ASP A 72 -5.32 14.69 -2.54
N PRO A 73 -6.50 14.17 -2.16
CA PRO A 73 -7.16 13.08 -2.86
C PRO A 73 -7.41 13.35 -4.34
N GLU A 74 -7.65 14.61 -4.70
CA GLU A 74 -7.88 15.04 -6.08
C GLU A 74 -6.62 14.90 -6.96
N SER A 75 -5.44 14.94 -6.34
CA SER A 75 -4.14 14.77 -7.01
C SER A 75 -3.74 13.31 -7.22
N LEU A 76 -4.55 12.35 -6.76
CA LEU A 76 -4.19 10.93 -6.86
C LEU A 76 -4.11 10.42 -8.30
N LEU A 77 -4.96 10.89 -9.20
CA LEU A 77 -4.99 10.34 -10.56
C LEU A 77 -3.68 10.60 -11.31
N GLY A 78 -3.06 9.54 -11.83
CA GLY A 78 -1.76 9.62 -12.50
C GLY A 78 -0.56 9.69 -11.54
N THR A 79 -0.78 9.76 -10.22
CA THR A 79 0.32 9.78 -9.25
C THR A 79 1.03 8.43 -9.22
N ARG A 80 2.36 8.49 -9.31
CA ARG A 80 3.27 7.36 -9.12
C ARG A 80 3.74 7.33 -7.67
N TYR A 81 3.75 6.15 -7.07
CA TYR A 81 4.24 5.95 -5.71
C TYR A 81 4.93 4.60 -5.58
N SER A 82 5.83 4.46 -4.61
CA SER A 82 6.42 3.19 -4.23
C SER A 82 6.05 2.82 -2.81
N CYS A 83 5.88 1.53 -2.54
CA CYS A 83 5.69 0.99 -1.20
C CYS A 83 6.49 -0.31 -1.03
N GLN A 84 6.84 -0.63 0.20
CA GLN A 84 7.35 -1.94 0.57
C GLN A 84 6.18 -2.92 0.65
N VAL A 85 6.27 -4.03 -0.06
CA VAL A 85 5.29 -5.13 -0.03
C VAL A 85 5.94 -6.31 0.67
N ILE A 86 5.44 -6.64 1.85
CA ILE A 86 5.87 -7.80 2.65
C ILE A 86 4.82 -8.88 2.44
N GLN A 87 5.24 -10.02 1.90
CA GLN A 87 4.37 -11.19 1.76
C GLN A 87 4.29 -11.89 3.11
N ALA A 88 3.07 -12.16 3.58
CA ALA A 88 2.81 -12.97 4.75
C ALA A 88 1.84 -14.11 4.40
N GLU A 89 1.77 -15.11 5.28
CA GLU A 89 0.93 -16.31 5.08
C GLU A 89 -0.56 -16.00 4.83
N HIS A 90 -1.04 -14.84 5.32
CA HIS A 90 -2.43 -14.43 5.21
C HIS A 90 -2.66 -13.19 4.33
N GLY A 91 -1.65 -12.75 3.56
CA GLY A 91 -1.79 -11.66 2.62
C GLY A 91 -0.56 -10.77 2.51
N ASN A 92 -0.69 -9.70 1.72
CA ASN A 92 0.40 -8.75 1.50
C ASN A 92 0.23 -7.54 2.42
N PHE A 93 1.25 -7.23 3.21
CA PHE A 93 1.34 -6.00 3.98
C PHE A 93 2.07 -4.93 3.18
N LYS A 94 1.57 -3.70 3.23
CA LYS A 94 2.16 -2.56 2.52
C LYS A 94 2.58 -1.49 3.50
N THR A 95 3.83 -1.06 3.42
CA THR A 95 4.40 -0.04 4.30
C THR A 95 5.29 0.92 3.53
N ASP A 96 5.73 1.99 4.21
CA ASP A 96 6.69 2.96 3.69
C ASP A 96 6.27 3.53 2.32
N PHE A 97 5.06 4.07 2.23
CA PHE A 97 4.54 4.69 1.03
C PHE A 97 5.28 6.00 0.72
N ARG A 98 5.79 6.13 -0.51
CA ARG A 98 6.54 7.30 -0.96
C ARG A 98 6.09 7.72 -2.34
N LEU A 99 5.86 9.01 -2.55
CA LEU A 99 5.68 9.55 -3.89
C LEU A 99 6.94 9.30 -4.71
N VAL A 100 6.74 8.86 -5.95
CA VAL A 100 7.80 8.89 -6.96
C VAL A 100 7.62 10.21 -7.68
N THR A 101 8.39 11.21 -7.27
CA THR A 101 8.53 12.41 -8.08
C THR A 101 9.27 11.97 -9.35
N SER A 102 8.67 12.23 -10.50
CA SER A 102 9.47 12.37 -11.71
C SER A 102 10.45 13.51 -11.40
N ASP A 103 11.70 13.18 -11.06
CA ASP A 103 12.78 14.11 -11.31
C ASP A 103 12.71 14.32 -12.83
N ASP A 104 11.98 15.36 -13.22
CA ASP A 104 12.13 15.97 -14.52
C ASP A 104 13.60 16.35 -14.57
N SER A 105 14.38 15.50 -15.23
CA SER A 105 15.74 15.79 -15.59
C SER A 105 15.68 16.97 -16.55
N SER A 106 15.53 18.17 -15.99
CA SER A 106 15.94 19.41 -16.59
C SER A 106 17.45 19.30 -16.77
N ALA A 107 17.86 18.80 -17.94
CA ALA A 107 19.16 19.05 -18.52
C ALA A 107 18.90 19.73 -19.86
N GLY A 108 19.37 20.98 -19.93
CA GLY A 108 19.07 21.95 -20.99
C GLY A 108 19.82 21.75 -22.29
#